data_AF-A0A6I5ENC7-F1
#
_entry.id   AF-A0A6I5ENC7-F1
#
_cell.length_a   1.000
_cell.length_b   1.000
_cell.length_c   1.000
_cell.angle_alpha   90.00
_cell.angle_beta   90.00
_cell.angle_gamma   90.00
#
_symmetry.space_group_name_H-M   'P 1'
#
loop_
_entity.id
_entity.type
_entity.pdbx_description
1 polymer ?
#
loop_
_entity_poly.entity_id
_entity_poly.type
_entity_poly.pdbx_seq_one_letter_code
_entity_poly.pdbx_strand_id
1 'polypeptide(L)'
;MTAVDARPESTAGARVESARDASAAPRPEAGTVLRFPAGFRWGTATAAYQIEGGATEDGRTPSIWDTFSRTPGKVRNGDTGDIAADHLHRMPEDVRLMKELGVTDYRFSVSWPRVQPTGRGPAVERGLDFYRRLVDELLGAGIRPVATLYHWDLPQELEDAGGWPERDTAHRFAEYAGLVAGALGDRVSTWTTLNEPWCGAFLGYGNGVHAPGRTSDLAALRAAHHFNLAHGGATRVLRDRLPSTAEISLTLNLHALRPLTDTDADRDAVRRIDAVANRIFLDPVFHGRLPEDLVADTAAVTDWSFVKAGDLEVTSTPIDSLGINYYSPSVVSAGSSESPSPWAGAEEHVAFTPAEGPRTAMDWPVDADGLYELLTRLRDELPGLPLLVTENGAAYDDYADPEGQVHDPERVAYLDAHLGAVHRAIEDGVDVRGYFLWSLLDNFEWAYGYSKRFGIVHVDFASQRRTPKDSARWYAEVIARGGVTAEG
;
A
#
# COMPACT_ATOMS: atom_id res chain seq x y z
N MET A 1 -48.43 -12.79 75.78
CA MET A 1 -48.75 -14.21 75.53
C MET A 1 -49.13 -14.32 74.06
N THR A 2 -48.29 -15.06 73.35
CA THR A 2 -48.14 -15.30 71.90
C THR A 2 -49.41 -15.58 71.09
N ALA A 3 -49.48 -14.96 69.90
CA ALA A 3 -50.24 -15.36 68.71
C ALA A 3 -49.72 -14.48 67.54
N VAL A 4 -49.60 -14.86 66.27
CA VAL A 4 -49.73 -16.08 65.44
C VAL A 4 -48.93 -15.77 64.14
N ASP A 5 -48.47 -16.82 63.48
CA ASP A 5 -47.82 -16.93 62.15
C ASP A 5 -48.23 -15.95 61.03
N ALA A 6 -47.24 -15.54 60.21
CA ALA A 6 -47.38 -15.25 58.78
C ALA A 6 -46.00 -15.11 58.08
N ARG A 7 -45.85 -15.74 56.91
CA ARG A 7 -44.86 -15.44 55.85
C ARG A 7 -45.61 -15.35 54.52
N PRO A 8 -45.01 -14.85 53.42
CA PRO A 8 -44.19 -13.64 53.26
C PRO A 8 -44.61 -12.84 52.00
N GLU A 9 -44.15 -11.59 51.81
CA GLU A 9 -44.05 -11.00 50.46
C GLU A 9 -42.78 -10.16 50.27
N SER A 10 -42.28 -10.29 49.04
CA SER A 10 -41.06 -9.80 48.40
C SER A 10 -40.94 -8.28 48.35
N THR A 11 -39.72 -7.74 48.52
CA THR A 11 -39.36 -6.38 48.08
C THR A 11 -38.10 -6.36 47.21
N ALA A 12 -38.36 -5.95 45.97
CA ALA A 12 -37.55 -5.26 44.96
C ALA A 12 -36.03 -5.14 45.14
N GLY A 13 -35.32 -5.63 44.13
CA GLY A 13 -33.90 -5.33 43.87
C GLY A 13 -33.70 -3.97 43.22
N ALA A 14 -32.64 -3.29 43.63
CA ALA A 14 -32.08 -2.13 42.93
C ALA A 14 -31.06 -2.63 41.90
N ARG A 15 -31.33 -2.38 40.61
CA ARG A 15 -30.34 -2.50 39.54
C ARG A 15 -29.55 -1.20 39.45
N VAL A 16 -28.23 -1.32 39.45
CA VAL A 16 -27.32 -0.25 39.05
C VAL A 16 -27.40 -0.15 37.52
N GLU A 17 -27.94 0.95 37.01
CA GLU A 17 -27.93 1.26 35.57
C GLU A 17 -26.51 1.64 35.15
N SER A 18 -25.99 0.94 34.13
CA SER A 18 -24.71 1.25 33.51
C SER A 18 -24.86 2.47 32.61
N ALA A 19 -24.01 3.47 32.81
CA ALA A 19 -23.79 4.55 31.86
C ALA A 19 -23.16 3.97 30.58
N ARG A 20 -24.00 3.62 29.60
CA ARG A 20 -23.65 3.41 28.20
C ARG A 20 -24.71 4.08 27.35
N ASP A 21 -24.66 5.41 27.32
CA ASP A 21 -25.34 6.18 26.29
C ASP A 21 -24.50 7.45 26.05
N ALA A 22 -23.34 7.23 25.43
CA ALA A 22 -22.64 8.30 24.75
C ALA A 22 -23.25 8.40 23.35
N SER A 23 -24.09 9.43 23.18
CA SER A 23 -24.72 9.88 21.94
C SER A 23 -23.85 9.70 20.70
N ALA A 24 -24.11 8.64 19.91
CA ALA A 24 -23.68 8.59 18.52
C ALA A 24 -24.49 9.62 17.73
N ALA A 25 -23.83 10.46 16.93
CA ALA A 25 -24.51 11.38 16.03
C ALA A 25 -25.50 10.60 15.14
N PRO A 26 -26.68 11.19 14.80
CA PRO A 26 -27.64 10.53 13.93
C PRO A 26 -26.98 10.18 12.58
N ARG A 27 -27.19 8.95 12.10
CA ARG A 27 -26.71 8.54 10.77
C ARG A 27 -27.32 9.46 9.69
N PRO A 28 -26.54 9.85 8.66
CA PRO A 28 -27.06 10.64 7.55
C PRO A 28 -28.25 9.94 6.89
N GLU A 29 -29.23 10.71 6.41
CA GLU A 29 -30.34 10.15 5.63
C GLU A 29 -29.83 9.56 4.31
N ALA A 30 -30.40 8.43 3.89
CA ALA A 30 -30.10 7.76 2.62
C ALA A 30 -30.10 8.76 1.45
N GLY A 31 -29.05 8.74 0.63
CA GLY A 31 -28.90 9.66 -0.51
C GLY A 31 -28.32 11.04 -0.17
N THR A 32 -27.98 11.32 1.10
CA THR A 32 -27.20 12.51 1.47
C THR A 32 -25.77 12.38 0.95
N VAL A 33 -25.20 13.43 0.37
CA VAL A 33 -23.79 13.43 -0.07
C VAL A 33 -22.87 13.60 1.14
N LEU A 34 -22.02 12.61 1.39
CA LEU A 34 -20.90 12.61 2.34
C LEU A 34 -19.74 13.41 1.74
N ARG A 35 -19.60 14.68 2.13
CA ARG A 35 -18.63 15.61 1.52
C ARG A 35 -17.27 15.53 2.20
N PHE A 36 -16.24 15.31 1.42
CA PHE A 36 -14.86 15.32 1.90
C PHE A 36 -14.36 16.76 2.11
N PRO A 37 -13.30 16.95 2.93
CA PRO A 37 -12.73 18.25 3.19
C PRO A 37 -12.34 19.01 1.92
N ALA A 38 -12.44 20.33 1.95
CA ALA A 38 -11.94 21.16 0.85
C ALA A 38 -10.43 20.94 0.64
N GLY A 39 -10.03 20.69 -0.60
CA GLY A 39 -8.63 20.38 -0.94
C GLY A 39 -8.23 18.92 -0.74
N PHE A 40 -9.18 18.02 -0.41
CA PHE A 40 -8.94 16.58 -0.42
C PHE A 40 -8.39 16.13 -1.78
N ARG A 41 -7.32 15.34 -1.74
CA ARG A 41 -6.60 14.89 -2.94
C ARG A 41 -7.28 13.65 -3.50
N TRP A 42 -7.79 13.77 -4.71
CA TRP A 42 -8.39 12.65 -5.44
C TRP A 42 -7.41 12.16 -6.49
N GLY A 43 -6.97 10.92 -6.37
CA GLY A 43 -5.97 10.38 -7.28
C GLY A 43 -6.24 8.96 -7.75
N THR A 44 -5.38 8.55 -8.67
CA THR A 44 -5.17 7.15 -9.08
C THR A 44 -3.69 6.82 -8.96
N ALA A 45 -3.38 5.53 -8.83
CA ALA A 45 -2.01 5.05 -8.68
C ALA A 45 -1.67 3.93 -9.68
N THR A 46 -0.38 3.83 -10.03
CA THR A 46 0.23 2.76 -10.84
C THR A 46 1.71 2.57 -10.48
N ALA A 47 2.32 1.46 -10.88
CA ALA A 47 3.76 1.20 -10.74
C ALA A 47 4.45 0.96 -12.09
N ALA A 48 5.72 1.38 -12.18
CA ALA A 48 6.53 1.38 -13.40
C ALA A 48 6.53 0.03 -14.11
N TYR A 49 7.02 -1.03 -13.46
CA TYR A 49 7.10 -2.36 -14.09
C TYR A 49 5.72 -2.93 -14.47
N GLN A 50 4.66 -2.48 -13.79
CA GLN A 50 3.31 -3.00 -14.03
C GLN A 50 2.64 -2.40 -15.27
N ILE A 51 3.01 -1.18 -15.68
CA ILE A 51 2.35 -0.47 -16.80
C ILE A 51 3.28 -0.03 -17.93
N GLU A 52 4.56 0.25 -17.65
CA GLU A 52 5.44 0.95 -18.61
C GLU A 52 5.70 0.13 -19.89
N GLY A 53 6.15 -1.12 -19.74
CA GLY A 53 6.70 -1.88 -20.86
C GLY A 53 8.06 -1.32 -21.32
N GLY A 54 8.42 -1.59 -22.57
CA GLY A 54 9.70 -1.14 -23.13
C GLY A 54 10.91 -1.66 -22.34
N ALA A 55 10.83 -2.91 -21.88
CA ALA A 55 11.76 -3.46 -20.89
C ALA A 55 13.24 -3.47 -21.33
N THR A 56 13.52 -3.39 -22.64
CA THR A 56 14.86 -3.36 -23.24
C THR A 56 15.16 -2.07 -24.00
N GLU A 57 14.33 -1.03 -23.82
CA GLU A 57 14.45 0.24 -24.54
C GLU A 57 15.26 1.28 -23.77
N ASP A 58 15.82 2.24 -24.50
CA ASP A 58 16.58 3.40 -23.99
C ASP A 58 17.71 3.08 -22.99
N GLY A 59 18.22 1.85 -23.00
CA GLY A 59 19.31 1.43 -22.13
C GLY A 59 18.86 0.97 -20.74
N ARG A 60 17.56 0.73 -20.52
CA ARG A 60 17.06 0.02 -19.34
C ARG A 60 17.73 -1.35 -19.21
N THR A 61 18.23 -1.69 -18.02
CA THR A 61 18.69 -3.05 -17.69
C THR A 61 17.62 -3.84 -16.94
N PRO A 62 17.71 -5.19 -16.87
CA PRO A 62 16.75 -6.00 -16.14
C PRO A 62 16.61 -5.62 -14.66
N SER A 63 15.39 -5.64 -14.16
CA SER A 63 15.09 -5.67 -12.72
C SER A 63 15.05 -7.12 -12.19
N ILE A 64 14.87 -7.27 -10.88
CA ILE A 64 14.54 -8.56 -10.26
C ILE A 64 13.22 -9.13 -10.79
N TRP A 65 12.26 -8.29 -11.17
CA TRP A 65 10.98 -8.75 -11.74
C TRP A 65 11.12 -9.23 -13.18
N ASP A 66 12.01 -8.63 -13.96
CA ASP A 66 12.40 -9.12 -15.29
C ASP A 66 12.98 -10.54 -15.24
N THR A 67 13.80 -10.84 -14.24
CA THR A 67 14.38 -12.17 -14.03
C THR A 67 13.34 -13.13 -13.48
N PHE A 68 12.56 -12.70 -12.48
CA PHE A 68 11.56 -13.51 -11.82
C PHE A 68 10.44 -13.93 -12.77
N SER A 69 9.88 -13.00 -13.56
CA SER A 69 8.76 -13.31 -14.47
C SER A 69 9.18 -14.23 -15.62
N ARG A 70 10.44 -14.14 -16.06
CA ARG A 70 11.02 -15.04 -17.08
C ARG A 70 11.46 -16.39 -16.51
N THR A 71 11.39 -16.59 -15.20
CA THR A 71 11.67 -17.88 -14.56
C THR A 71 10.43 -18.78 -14.64
N PRO A 72 10.51 -19.98 -15.25
CA PRO A 72 9.35 -20.85 -15.42
C PRO A 72 8.64 -21.17 -14.09
N GLY A 73 7.33 -20.96 -14.05
CA GLY A 73 6.47 -21.27 -12.90
C GLY A 73 6.40 -20.20 -11.81
N LYS A 74 7.18 -19.11 -11.90
CA LYS A 74 7.15 -18.02 -10.92
C LYS A 74 6.00 -17.02 -11.14
N VAL A 75 5.58 -16.83 -12.38
CA VAL A 75 4.43 -16.00 -12.73
C VAL A 75 3.44 -16.83 -13.52
N ARG A 76 2.14 -16.60 -13.27
CA ARG A 76 1.05 -17.27 -13.97
C ARG A 76 1.22 -17.13 -15.48
N ASN A 77 1.02 -18.24 -16.21
CA ASN A 77 1.17 -18.34 -17.66
C ASN A 77 2.56 -17.99 -18.23
N GLY A 78 3.55 -17.65 -17.39
CA GLY A 78 4.81 -17.08 -17.85
C GLY A 78 4.67 -15.64 -18.34
N ASP A 79 3.64 -14.91 -17.89
CA ASP A 79 3.45 -13.50 -18.22
C ASP A 79 4.66 -12.67 -17.74
N THR A 80 5.01 -11.61 -18.48
CA THR A 80 6.11 -10.69 -18.16
C THR A 80 5.68 -9.24 -18.30
N GLY A 81 6.39 -8.31 -17.65
CA GLY A 81 6.23 -6.87 -17.83
C GLY A 81 6.92 -6.30 -19.08
N ASP A 82 7.23 -7.13 -20.09
CA ASP A 82 7.99 -6.68 -21.28
C ASP A 82 7.26 -5.59 -22.06
N ILE A 83 5.93 -5.74 -22.19
CA ILE A 83 5.03 -4.80 -22.89
C ILE A 83 4.08 -4.14 -21.89
N ALA A 84 3.49 -4.90 -20.96
CA ALA A 84 2.52 -4.39 -20.00
C ALA A 84 1.37 -3.62 -20.68
N ALA A 85 1.00 -2.46 -20.14
CA ALA A 85 0.04 -1.55 -20.74
C ALA A 85 0.68 -0.61 -21.78
N ASP A 86 1.96 -0.80 -22.15
CA ASP A 86 2.67 0.03 -23.14
C ASP A 86 2.62 1.52 -22.79
N HIS A 87 2.55 1.85 -21.48
CA HIS A 87 2.39 3.22 -20.99
C HIS A 87 3.59 4.10 -21.37
N LEU A 88 4.79 3.51 -21.50
CA LEU A 88 5.98 4.22 -21.94
C LEU A 88 5.74 4.99 -23.25
N HIS A 89 4.99 4.39 -24.18
CA HIS A 89 4.68 4.97 -25.49
C HIS A 89 3.33 5.70 -25.53
N ARG A 90 2.42 5.36 -24.61
CA ARG A 90 1.02 5.83 -24.60
C ARG A 90 0.71 6.82 -23.50
N MET A 91 1.71 7.26 -22.74
CA MET A 91 1.56 8.22 -21.65
C MET A 91 0.64 9.42 -21.97
N PRO A 92 0.74 10.09 -23.15
CA PRO A 92 -0.16 11.21 -23.45
C PRO A 92 -1.65 10.82 -23.53
N GLU A 93 -1.95 9.60 -24.00
CA GLU A 93 -3.32 9.05 -24.00
C GLU A 93 -3.80 8.81 -22.57
N ASP A 94 -2.94 8.22 -21.74
CA ASP A 94 -3.28 7.89 -20.35
C ASP A 94 -3.44 9.15 -19.47
N VAL A 95 -2.62 10.19 -19.66
CA VAL A 95 -2.78 11.49 -18.96
C VAL A 95 -4.05 12.21 -19.41
N ARG A 96 -4.44 12.09 -20.68
CA ARG A 96 -5.74 12.62 -21.15
C ARG A 96 -6.90 11.94 -20.42
N LEU A 97 -6.85 10.61 -20.25
CA LEU A 97 -7.86 9.88 -19.48
C LEU A 97 -7.91 10.36 -18.02
N MET A 98 -6.76 10.58 -17.37
CA MET A 98 -6.72 11.13 -16.01
C MET A 98 -7.39 12.51 -15.94
N LYS A 99 -7.14 13.37 -16.93
CA LYS A 99 -7.78 14.69 -17.01
C LYS A 99 -9.29 14.60 -17.18
N GLU A 100 -9.76 13.66 -18.00
CA GLU A 100 -11.20 13.39 -18.20
C GLU A 100 -11.87 12.85 -16.93
N LEU A 101 -11.15 12.04 -16.14
CA LEU A 101 -11.60 11.60 -14.81
C LEU A 101 -11.65 12.74 -13.78
N GLY A 102 -10.89 13.81 -14.01
CA GLY A 102 -10.83 14.96 -13.10
C GLY A 102 -9.95 14.75 -11.87
N VAL A 103 -9.08 13.73 -11.85
CA VAL A 103 -8.17 13.50 -10.71
C VAL A 103 -7.26 14.71 -10.49
N THR A 104 -6.98 15.01 -9.23
CA THR A 104 -6.09 16.12 -8.85
C THR A 104 -4.64 15.66 -8.71
N ASP A 105 -4.42 14.37 -8.49
CA ASP A 105 -3.09 13.80 -8.24
C ASP A 105 -2.94 12.48 -8.98
N TYR A 106 -1.75 12.23 -9.53
CA TYR A 106 -1.39 10.92 -10.10
C TYR A 106 -0.13 10.40 -9.43
N ARG A 107 -0.27 9.23 -8.81
CA ARG A 107 0.82 8.51 -8.17
C ARG A 107 1.42 7.50 -9.13
N PHE A 108 2.70 7.68 -9.46
CA PHE A 108 3.46 6.76 -10.30
C PHE A 108 4.77 6.39 -9.61
N SER A 109 5.40 5.29 -10.01
CA SER A 109 6.77 4.98 -9.57
C SER A 109 7.78 5.26 -10.66
N VAL A 110 9.02 5.51 -10.25
CA VAL A 110 10.17 5.74 -11.15
C VAL A 110 10.97 4.45 -11.27
N SER A 111 11.23 4.00 -12.49
CA SER A 111 11.95 2.76 -12.74
C SER A 111 13.45 2.93 -12.49
N TRP A 112 13.94 2.35 -11.40
CA TRP A 112 15.35 2.40 -11.03
C TRP A 112 16.26 1.83 -12.14
N PRO A 113 15.97 0.66 -12.75
CA PRO A 113 16.80 0.10 -13.83
C PRO A 113 16.81 0.94 -15.11
N ARG A 114 15.88 1.89 -15.26
CA ARG A 114 15.85 2.83 -16.39
C ARG A 114 16.68 4.09 -16.09
N VAL A 115 16.53 4.63 -14.87
CA VAL A 115 17.23 5.86 -14.46
C VAL A 115 18.69 5.60 -14.12
N GLN A 116 19.01 4.50 -13.45
CA GLN A 116 20.36 4.14 -13.07
C GLN A 116 20.54 2.64 -13.30
N PRO A 117 20.70 2.22 -14.58
CA PRO A 117 20.94 0.82 -14.92
C PRO A 117 22.08 0.23 -14.09
N THR A 118 21.95 -1.04 -13.71
CA THR A 118 22.82 -1.74 -12.73
C THR A 118 22.75 -1.26 -11.28
N GLY A 119 21.94 -0.24 -10.99
CA GLY A 119 21.74 0.30 -9.64
C GLY A 119 22.92 1.10 -9.07
N ARG A 120 23.86 1.50 -9.93
CA ARG A 120 25.07 2.25 -9.55
C ARG A 120 25.57 3.14 -10.68
N GLY A 121 26.38 4.15 -10.33
CA GLY A 121 26.94 5.08 -11.29
C GLY A 121 26.02 6.29 -11.56
N PRO A 122 26.28 7.06 -12.63
CA PRO A 122 25.47 8.24 -12.95
C PRO A 122 24.08 7.84 -13.44
N ALA A 123 23.14 8.79 -13.43
CA ALA A 123 21.87 8.61 -14.11
C ALA A 123 22.04 8.53 -15.62
N VAL A 124 21.16 7.78 -16.28
CA VAL A 124 20.97 7.79 -17.72
C VAL A 124 19.88 8.81 -18.04
N GLU A 125 20.26 9.90 -18.69
CA GLU A 125 19.35 11.01 -18.99
C GLU A 125 18.12 10.59 -19.79
N ARG A 126 18.27 9.65 -20.74
CA ARG A 126 17.12 9.12 -21.50
C ARG A 126 16.11 8.40 -20.63
N GLY A 127 16.55 7.75 -19.56
CA GLY A 127 15.66 7.13 -18.58
C GLY A 127 14.87 8.18 -17.81
N LEU A 128 15.52 9.26 -17.39
CA LEU A 128 14.89 10.40 -16.74
C LEU A 128 13.96 11.19 -17.68
N ASP A 129 14.25 11.24 -18.98
CA ASP A 129 13.48 12.01 -19.96
C ASP A 129 12.03 11.55 -20.08
N PHE A 130 11.75 10.25 -19.89
CA PHE A 130 10.37 9.77 -19.82
C PHE A 130 9.62 10.42 -18.65
N TYR A 131 10.20 10.39 -17.46
CA TYR A 131 9.56 10.97 -16.27
C TYR A 131 9.49 12.49 -16.32
N ARG A 132 10.46 13.17 -16.94
CA ARG A 132 10.37 14.62 -17.21
C ARG A 132 9.15 14.93 -18.08
N ARG A 133 8.96 14.19 -19.17
CA ARG A 133 7.79 14.35 -20.05
C ARG A 133 6.48 14.02 -19.34
N LEU A 134 6.44 12.94 -18.57
CA LEU A 134 5.25 12.57 -17.78
C LEU A 134 4.88 13.69 -16.81
N VAL A 135 5.85 14.20 -16.04
CA VAL A 135 5.64 15.31 -15.10
C VAL A 135 5.15 16.57 -15.81
N ASP A 136 5.73 16.93 -16.96
CA ASP A 136 5.30 18.08 -17.75
C ASP A 136 3.86 17.91 -18.27
N GLU A 137 3.51 16.72 -18.77
CA GLU A 137 2.18 16.42 -19.28
C GLU A 137 1.12 16.45 -18.17
N LEU A 138 1.44 15.90 -16.99
CA LEU A 138 0.57 15.96 -15.82
C LEU A 138 0.31 17.40 -15.37
N LEU A 139 1.37 18.20 -15.23
CA LEU A 139 1.24 19.60 -14.83
C LEU A 139 0.48 20.42 -15.89
N GLY A 140 0.71 20.15 -17.18
CA GLY A 140 -0.05 20.74 -18.28
C GLY A 140 -1.53 20.35 -18.28
N ALA A 141 -1.86 19.17 -17.73
CA ALA A 141 -3.22 18.73 -17.49
C ALA A 141 -3.85 19.27 -16.19
N GLY A 142 -3.06 19.94 -15.34
CA GLY A 142 -3.50 20.42 -14.02
C GLY A 142 -3.48 19.35 -12.93
N ILE A 143 -2.72 18.27 -13.14
CA ILE A 143 -2.62 17.11 -12.26
C ILE A 143 -1.29 17.17 -11.50
N ARG A 144 -1.33 17.02 -10.18
CA ARG A 144 -0.12 17.01 -9.35
C ARG A 144 0.60 15.66 -9.46
N PRO A 145 1.89 15.65 -9.81
CA PRO A 145 2.70 14.44 -9.79
C PRO A 145 3.07 14.01 -8.36
N VAL A 146 2.85 12.73 -8.06
CA VAL A 146 3.25 12.07 -6.80
C VAL A 146 4.20 10.92 -7.16
N ALA A 147 5.50 11.10 -6.93
CA ALA A 147 6.52 10.15 -7.39
C ALA A 147 6.91 9.16 -6.29
N THR A 148 6.81 7.87 -6.58
CA THR A 148 7.33 6.78 -5.74
C THR A 148 8.70 6.35 -6.25
N LEU A 149 9.74 6.44 -5.43
CA LEU A 149 11.11 6.13 -5.86
C LEU A 149 11.32 4.62 -6.04
N TYR A 150 10.80 3.79 -5.14
CA TYR A 150 10.93 2.34 -5.23
C TYR A 150 9.58 1.63 -5.18
N HIS A 151 9.25 0.93 -6.26
CA HIS A 151 8.11 0.01 -6.35
C HIS A 151 8.58 -1.32 -6.94
N TRP A 152 9.49 -1.96 -6.19
CA TRP A 152 9.92 -3.36 -6.31
C TRP A 152 10.81 -3.73 -7.50
N ASP A 153 11.03 -2.85 -8.47
CA ASP A 153 11.85 -3.11 -9.65
C ASP A 153 13.36 -2.87 -9.40
N LEU A 154 13.92 -3.49 -8.35
CA LEU A 154 15.35 -3.42 -8.04
C LEU A 154 16.19 -3.87 -9.25
N PRO A 155 17.23 -3.13 -9.69
CA PRO A 155 18.16 -3.59 -10.73
C PRO A 155 18.74 -4.96 -10.38
N GLN A 156 18.72 -5.90 -11.33
CA GLN A 156 19.12 -7.29 -11.08
C GLN A 156 20.56 -7.39 -10.56
N GLU A 157 21.45 -6.51 -11.00
CA GLU A 157 22.84 -6.48 -10.58
C GLU A 157 23.03 -6.17 -9.09
N LEU A 158 22.06 -5.49 -8.45
CA LEU A 158 22.06 -5.31 -6.99
C LEU A 158 21.60 -6.59 -6.27
N GLU A 159 20.66 -7.35 -6.83
CA GLU A 159 20.32 -8.68 -6.30
C GLU A 159 21.46 -9.68 -6.48
N ASP A 160 22.17 -9.64 -7.61
CA ASP A 160 23.36 -10.47 -7.84
C ASP A 160 24.46 -10.17 -6.82
N ALA A 161 24.51 -8.94 -6.29
CA ALA A 161 25.39 -8.52 -5.21
C ALA A 161 24.84 -8.83 -3.79
N GLY A 162 23.64 -9.39 -3.68
CA GLY A 162 23.02 -9.84 -2.43
C GLY A 162 21.62 -9.28 -2.15
N GLY A 163 21.21 -8.23 -2.86
CA GLY A 163 19.89 -7.62 -2.77
C GLY A 163 19.64 -6.78 -1.53
N TRP A 164 18.38 -6.61 -1.16
CA TRP A 164 17.99 -5.92 0.07
C TRP A 164 18.56 -6.53 1.37
N PRO A 165 18.84 -7.84 1.49
CA PRO A 165 19.56 -8.38 2.64
C PRO A 165 20.97 -7.81 2.82
N GLU A 166 21.53 -7.16 1.79
CA GLU A 166 22.84 -6.54 1.82
C GLU A 166 22.76 -5.02 2.04
N ARG A 167 23.63 -4.52 2.92
CA ARG A 167 23.55 -3.15 3.43
C ARG A 167 23.82 -2.11 2.35
N ASP A 168 24.73 -2.39 1.41
CA ASP A 168 25.08 -1.46 0.33
C ASP A 168 23.85 -1.04 -0.48
N THR A 169 22.85 -1.93 -0.65
CA THR A 169 21.61 -1.65 -1.38
C THR A 169 20.86 -0.43 -0.82
N ALA A 170 20.84 -0.26 0.51
CA ALA A 170 20.24 0.92 1.13
C ALA A 170 20.98 2.22 0.78
N HIS A 171 22.31 2.17 0.65
CA HIS A 171 23.13 3.30 0.25
C HIS A 171 22.96 3.60 -1.24
N ARG A 172 22.89 2.58 -2.10
CA ARG A 172 22.59 2.72 -3.53
C ARG A 172 21.24 3.36 -3.76
N PHE A 173 20.24 3.00 -2.96
CA PHE A 173 18.93 3.63 -3.04
C PHE A 173 18.97 5.12 -2.72
N ALA A 174 19.75 5.54 -1.71
CA ALA A 174 19.92 6.96 -1.39
C ALA A 174 20.65 7.73 -2.52
N GLU A 175 21.66 7.12 -3.16
CA GLU A 175 22.32 7.69 -4.36
C GLU A 175 21.30 7.90 -5.49
N TYR A 176 20.52 6.87 -5.80
CA TYR A 176 19.45 6.91 -6.81
C TYR A 176 18.38 7.97 -6.50
N ALA A 177 17.90 8.05 -5.25
CA ALA A 177 16.96 9.07 -4.81
C ALA A 177 17.47 10.49 -5.12
N GLY A 178 18.77 10.74 -4.89
CA GLY A 178 19.41 12.02 -5.19
C GLY A 178 19.47 12.35 -6.68
N LEU A 179 19.61 11.34 -7.55
CA LEU A 179 19.58 11.51 -9.00
C LEU A 179 18.19 11.88 -9.51
N VAL A 180 17.15 11.16 -9.05
CA VAL A 180 15.76 11.46 -9.44
C VAL A 180 15.32 12.82 -8.91
N ALA A 181 15.65 13.15 -7.65
CA ALA A 181 15.39 14.45 -7.06
C ALA A 181 16.07 15.59 -7.83
N GLY A 182 17.32 15.39 -8.27
CA GLY A 182 18.02 16.38 -9.10
C GLY A 182 17.36 16.62 -10.46
N ALA A 183 16.60 15.65 -10.98
CA ALA A 183 15.98 15.72 -12.30
C ALA A 183 14.53 16.23 -12.30
N LEU A 184 13.78 15.96 -11.23
CA LEU A 184 12.33 16.23 -11.15
C LEU A 184 11.93 17.10 -9.93
N GLY A 185 12.88 17.44 -9.05
CA GLY A 185 12.65 18.12 -7.78
C GLY A 185 12.09 19.54 -7.89
N ASP A 186 12.16 20.14 -9.07
CA ASP A 186 11.59 21.46 -9.36
C ASP A 186 10.08 21.43 -9.61
N ARG A 187 9.51 20.25 -9.90
CA ARG A 187 8.14 20.07 -10.37
C ARG A 187 7.32 19.04 -9.61
N VAL A 188 7.96 18.03 -9.02
CA VAL A 188 7.28 17.00 -8.22
C VAL A 188 7.04 17.51 -6.81
N SER A 189 5.76 17.57 -6.41
CA SER A 189 5.33 18.12 -5.12
C SER A 189 5.34 17.12 -3.96
N THR A 190 5.10 15.84 -4.24
CA THR A 190 5.06 14.78 -3.22
C THR A 190 5.93 13.61 -3.64
N TRP A 191 6.79 13.16 -2.73
CA TRP A 191 7.79 12.12 -2.94
C TRP A 191 7.58 10.98 -1.96
N THR A 192 7.21 9.81 -2.46
CA THR A 192 7.17 8.58 -1.68
C THR A 192 8.49 7.85 -1.85
N THR A 193 9.17 7.55 -0.74
CA THR A 193 10.43 6.80 -0.77
C THR A 193 10.22 5.35 -1.21
N LEU A 194 9.50 4.56 -0.42
CA LEU A 194 9.25 3.14 -0.68
C LEU A 194 7.75 2.90 -0.76
N ASN A 195 7.36 1.99 -1.67
CA ASN A 195 6.06 1.32 -1.62
C ASN A 195 6.22 -0.05 -0.94
N GLU A 196 5.42 -0.28 0.10
CA GLU A 196 5.19 -1.61 0.69
C GLU A 196 6.50 -2.40 0.93
N PRO A 197 7.40 -1.90 1.78
CA PRO A 197 8.63 -2.60 2.10
C PRO A 197 8.37 -3.98 2.74
N TRP A 198 7.19 -4.19 3.33
CA TRP A 198 6.77 -5.51 3.81
C TRP A 198 6.73 -6.54 2.66
N CYS A 199 6.09 -6.19 1.53
CA CYS A 199 6.03 -7.06 0.36
C CYS A 199 7.44 -7.35 -0.18
N GLY A 200 8.26 -6.30 -0.34
CA GLY A 200 9.64 -6.46 -0.82
C GLY A 200 10.50 -7.35 0.08
N ALA A 201 10.35 -7.25 1.41
CA ALA A 201 11.12 -8.05 2.36
C ALA A 201 10.57 -9.47 2.52
N PHE A 202 9.30 -9.61 2.88
CA PHE A 202 8.73 -10.87 3.34
C PHE A 202 8.14 -11.72 2.21
N LEU A 203 7.56 -11.10 1.19
CA LEU A 203 7.14 -11.84 -0.01
C LEU A 203 8.33 -12.11 -0.96
N GLY A 204 9.30 -11.21 -1.00
CA GLY A 204 10.50 -11.32 -1.84
C GLY A 204 11.57 -12.29 -1.30
N TYR A 205 11.82 -12.24 0.02
CA TYR A 205 12.89 -13.02 0.67
C TYR A 205 12.41 -14.00 1.74
N GLY A 206 11.14 -13.94 2.19
CA GLY A 206 10.58 -14.85 3.21
C GLY A 206 9.91 -16.08 2.60
N ASN A 207 8.77 -15.91 1.91
CA ASN A 207 8.07 -17.00 1.22
C ASN A 207 8.38 -17.11 -0.28
N GLY A 208 9.04 -16.10 -0.86
CA GLY A 208 9.54 -16.13 -2.23
C GLY A 208 8.45 -16.15 -3.33
N VAL A 209 7.24 -15.66 -3.01
CA VAL A 209 6.16 -15.50 -4.00
C VAL A 209 6.31 -14.25 -4.86
N HIS A 210 7.08 -13.26 -4.40
CA HIS A 210 7.50 -12.09 -5.18
C HIS A 210 8.99 -12.17 -5.52
N ALA A 211 9.42 -11.38 -6.50
CA ALA A 211 10.84 -11.23 -6.82
C ALA A 211 11.65 -10.76 -5.59
N PRO A 212 12.87 -11.27 -5.36
CA PRO A 212 13.63 -12.21 -6.20
C PRO A 212 13.28 -13.69 -5.99
N GLY A 213 12.31 -14.02 -5.13
CA GLY A 213 11.82 -15.38 -4.96
C GLY A 213 12.63 -16.24 -4.01
N ARG A 214 13.30 -15.61 -3.04
CA ARG A 214 14.12 -16.27 -2.02
C ARG A 214 13.28 -16.66 -0.81
N THR A 215 13.71 -17.69 -0.09
CA THR A 215 13.00 -18.22 1.07
C THR A 215 13.93 -18.36 2.29
N SER A 216 14.05 -17.29 3.08
CA SER A 216 14.92 -17.20 4.26
C SER A 216 14.47 -16.09 5.20
N ASP A 217 13.99 -16.46 6.38
CA ASP A 217 13.60 -15.52 7.44
C ASP A 217 14.71 -14.52 7.79
N LEU A 218 15.95 -14.99 7.93
CA LEU A 218 17.09 -14.10 8.19
C LEU A 218 17.29 -13.09 7.06
N ALA A 219 17.15 -13.51 5.80
CA ALA A 219 17.24 -12.59 4.66
C ALA A 219 16.09 -11.58 4.65
N ALA A 220 14.86 -12.02 4.95
CA ALA A 220 13.69 -11.15 5.06
C ALA A 220 13.84 -10.09 6.16
N LEU A 221 14.30 -10.48 7.35
CA LEU A 221 14.53 -9.54 8.47
C LEU A 221 15.66 -8.55 8.16
N ARG A 222 16.74 -9.00 7.50
CA ARG A 222 17.79 -8.10 7.01
C ARG A 222 17.27 -7.13 5.96
N ALA A 223 16.47 -7.62 5.01
CA ALA A 223 15.86 -6.80 3.97
C ALA A 223 14.94 -5.73 4.59
N ALA A 224 14.08 -6.10 5.54
CA ALA A 224 13.21 -5.15 6.25
C ALA A 224 14.01 -4.04 6.94
N HIS A 225 15.11 -4.38 7.62
CA HIS A 225 16.01 -3.38 8.22
C HIS A 225 16.66 -2.47 7.17
N HIS A 226 17.15 -3.02 6.07
CA HIS A 226 17.78 -2.21 5.03
C HIS A 226 16.76 -1.37 4.24
N PHE A 227 15.51 -1.79 4.11
CA PHE A 227 14.43 -0.92 3.63
C PHE A 227 14.22 0.27 4.58
N ASN A 228 14.15 0.03 5.89
CA ASN A 228 14.07 1.09 6.90
C ASN A 228 15.26 2.07 6.81
N LEU A 229 16.48 1.55 6.64
CA LEU A 229 17.68 2.38 6.46
C LEU A 229 17.65 3.17 5.15
N ALA A 230 17.20 2.54 4.06
CA ALA A 230 17.08 3.13 2.74
C ALA A 230 16.04 4.27 2.72
N HIS A 231 14.90 4.06 3.38
CA HIS A 231 13.89 5.09 3.61
C HIS A 231 14.52 6.33 4.25
N GLY A 232 15.13 6.18 5.43
CA GLY A 232 15.72 7.31 6.16
C GLY A 232 16.85 7.99 5.40
N GLY A 233 17.71 7.20 4.75
CA GLY A 233 18.80 7.70 3.91
C GLY A 233 18.31 8.51 2.72
N ALA A 234 17.31 8.01 2.01
CA ALA A 234 16.67 8.74 0.92
C ALA A 234 15.96 10.00 1.43
N THR A 235 15.23 9.94 2.55
CA THR A 235 14.58 11.12 3.15
C THR A 235 15.60 12.24 3.41
N ARG A 236 16.78 11.94 3.97
CA ARG A 236 17.84 12.95 4.17
C ARG A 236 18.31 13.56 2.85
N VAL A 237 18.58 12.72 1.84
CA VAL A 237 19.00 13.18 0.51
C VAL A 237 17.93 14.06 -0.15
N LEU A 238 16.65 13.68 -0.02
CA LEU A 238 15.52 14.44 -0.54
C LEU A 238 15.39 15.79 0.17
N ARG A 239 15.48 15.85 1.51
CA ARG A 239 15.46 17.11 2.26
C ARG A 239 16.59 18.06 1.89
N ASP A 240 17.77 17.53 1.58
CA ASP A 240 18.92 18.34 1.17
C ASP A 240 18.77 18.91 -0.25
N ARG A 241 18.03 18.25 -1.13
CA ARG A 241 17.97 18.56 -2.57
C ARG A 241 16.68 19.25 -3.01
N LEU A 242 15.58 18.98 -2.33
CA LEU A 242 14.27 19.46 -2.72
C LEU A 242 13.95 20.81 -2.07
N PRO A 243 13.05 21.62 -2.68
CA PRO A 243 12.49 22.78 -2.02
C PRO A 243 11.84 22.40 -0.69
N SER A 244 11.86 23.29 0.30
CA SER A 244 11.23 23.07 1.61
C SER A 244 9.71 22.87 1.56
N THR A 245 9.09 23.14 0.40
CA THR A 245 7.67 22.91 0.13
C THR A 245 7.37 21.49 -0.36
N ALA A 246 8.39 20.70 -0.71
CA ALA A 246 8.19 19.32 -1.15
C ALA A 246 7.81 18.41 0.02
N GLU A 247 6.74 17.65 -0.17
CA GLU A 247 6.26 16.66 0.79
C GLU A 247 7.02 15.35 0.59
N ILE A 248 7.55 14.76 1.67
CA ILE A 248 8.17 13.44 1.68
C ILE A 248 7.28 12.47 2.45
N SER A 249 7.06 11.30 1.87
CA SER A 249 6.18 10.25 2.37
C SER A 249 6.85 8.87 2.33
N LEU A 250 6.26 7.95 3.06
CA LEU A 250 6.50 6.50 3.04
C LEU A 250 5.15 5.83 2.84
N THR A 251 5.06 4.82 1.97
CA THR A 251 3.83 4.05 1.78
C THR A 251 3.98 2.65 2.38
N LEU A 252 3.07 2.31 3.30
CA LEU A 252 3.02 1.00 3.97
C LEU A 252 1.67 0.31 3.71
N ASN A 253 1.72 -0.98 3.38
CA ASN A 253 0.55 -1.87 3.39
C ASN A 253 0.30 -2.37 4.81
N LEU A 254 -0.40 -1.57 5.61
CA LEU A 254 -0.67 -1.94 6.99
C LEU A 254 -1.85 -2.91 7.05
N HIS A 255 -1.66 -3.93 7.89
CA HIS A 255 -2.61 -5.01 8.06
C HIS A 255 -3.59 -4.67 9.18
N ALA A 256 -4.89 -4.66 8.87
CA ALA A 256 -5.95 -4.61 9.87
C ALA A 256 -6.16 -6.02 10.44
N LEU A 257 -5.63 -6.25 11.65
CA LEU A 257 -5.58 -7.57 12.28
C LEU A 257 -6.70 -7.73 13.31
N ARG A 258 -7.45 -8.81 13.20
CA ARG A 258 -8.50 -9.18 14.17
C ARG A 258 -8.23 -10.59 14.71
N PRO A 259 -8.35 -10.82 16.03
CA PRO A 259 -8.24 -12.17 16.56
C PRO A 259 -9.48 -12.99 16.17
N LEU A 260 -9.32 -14.29 15.92
CA LEU A 260 -10.45 -15.19 15.64
C LEU A 260 -11.38 -15.32 16.85
N THR A 261 -10.81 -15.36 18.05
CA THR A 261 -11.52 -15.40 19.34
C THR A 261 -10.94 -14.41 20.34
N ASP A 262 -11.64 -14.13 21.43
CA ASP A 262 -11.18 -13.19 22.47
C ASP A 262 -10.11 -13.77 23.43
N THR A 263 -9.57 -14.97 23.14
CA THR A 263 -8.60 -15.65 24.01
C THR A 263 -7.22 -14.96 24.01
N ASP A 264 -6.47 -15.11 25.10
CA ASP A 264 -5.12 -14.55 25.22
C ASP A 264 -4.16 -15.11 24.15
N ALA A 265 -4.36 -16.34 23.71
CA ALA A 265 -3.55 -16.98 22.68
C ALA A 265 -3.76 -16.32 21.30
N ASP A 266 -5.01 -16.03 20.92
CA ASP A 266 -5.31 -15.33 19.68
C ASP A 266 -4.88 -13.86 19.74
N ARG A 267 -4.93 -13.22 20.91
CA ARG A 267 -4.37 -11.87 21.11
C ARG A 267 -2.84 -11.86 20.96
N ASP A 268 -2.13 -12.87 21.44
CA ASP A 268 -0.68 -13.00 21.19
C ASP A 268 -0.39 -13.24 19.70
N ALA A 269 -1.22 -14.03 19.02
CA ALA A 269 -1.10 -14.22 17.57
C ALA A 269 -1.26 -12.89 16.81
N VAL A 270 -2.25 -12.06 17.17
CA VAL A 270 -2.38 -10.69 16.65
C VAL A 270 -1.13 -9.86 16.93
N ARG A 271 -0.62 -9.87 18.17
CA ARG A 271 0.59 -9.11 18.56
C ARG A 271 1.80 -9.51 17.70
N ARG A 272 2.01 -10.82 17.47
CA ARG A 272 3.10 -11.38 16.65
C ARG A 272 3.01 -10.94 15.20
N ILE A 273 1.84 -11.08 14.57
CA ILE A 273 1.66 -10.64 13.18
C ILE A 273 1.76 -9.13 13.07
N ASP A 274 1.20 -8.37 14.01
CA ASP A 274 1.32 -6.91 14.02
C ASP A 274 2.78 -6.45 14.11
N ALA A 275 3.60 -7.19 14.86
CA ALA A 275 5.03 -6.94 14.96
C ALA A 275 5.73 -7.03 13.59
N VAL A 276 5.48 -8.12 12.86
CA VAL A 276 6.13 -8.41 11.56
C VAL A 276 5.49 -7.65 10.40
N ALA A 277 4.17 -7.45 10.42
CA ALA A 277 3.42 -6.81 9.35
C ALA A 277 3.54 -5.28 9.38
N ASN A 278 3.43 -4.69 10.58
CA ASN A 278 3.23 -3.26 10.76
C ASN A 278 4.38 -2.62 11.54
N ARG A 279 4.61 -3.06 12.79
CA ARG A 279 5.49 -2.35 13.74
C ARG A 279 6.97 -2.45 13.40
N ILE A 280 7.41 -3.48 12.66
CA ILE A 280 8.77 -3.55 12.13
C ILE A 280 9.12 -2.35 11.22
N PHE A 281 8.11 -1.68 10.64
CA PHE A 281 8.28 -0.45 9.86
C PHE A 281 7.86 0.80 10.64
N LEU A 282 6.74 0.75 11.39
CA LEU A 282 6.24 1.91 12.13
C LEU A 282 7.20 2.35 13.26
N ASP A 283 7.65 1.43 14.12
CA ASP A 283 8.48 1.79 15.28
C ASP A 283 9.84 2.36 14.88
N PRO A 284 10.57 1.80 13.89
CA PRO A 284 11.84 2.39 13.46
C PRO A 284 11.68 3.79 12.86
N VAL A 285 10.62 4.02 12.08
CA VAL A 285 10.39 5.30 11.38
C VAL A 285 9.91 6.39 12.32
N PHE A 286 8.96 6.09 13.21
CA PHE A 286 8.31 7.13 14.03
C PHE A 286 8.83 7.20 15.46
N HIS A 287 9.52 6.17 15.93
CA HIS A 287 10.00 6.07 17.31
C HIS A 287 11.51 5.80 17.41
N GLY A 288 12.20 5.56 16.29
CA GLY A 288 13.65 5.35 16.27
C GLY A 288 14.09 4.11 17.05
N ARG A 289 13.24 3.08 17.13
CA ARG A 289 13.49 1.84 17.90
C ARG A 289 12.97 0.61 17.15
N LEU A 290 13.50 -0.56 17.48
CA LEU A 290 12.88 -1.83 17.09
C LEU A 290 11.84 -2.25 18.13
N PRO A 291 10.73 -2.90 17.73
CA PRO A 291 9.81 -3.48 18.69
C PRO A 291 10.50 -4.57 19.53
N GLU A 292 10.53 -4.40 20.85
CA GLU A 292 11.25 -5.32 21.76
C GLU A 292 10.68 -6.74 21.70
N ASP A 293 9.37 -6.85 21.55
CA ASP A 293 8.67 -8.13 21.45
C ASP A 293 8.93 -8.84 20.12
N LEU A 294 9.10 -8.09 19.02
CA LEU A 294 9.59 -8.64 17.75
C LEU A 294 11.00 -9.23 17.88
N VAL A 295 11.90 -8.52 18.56
CA VAL A 295 13.28 -8.99 18.79
C VAL A 295 13.27 -10.28 19.61
N ALA A 296 12.41 -10.36 20.62
CA ALA A 296 12.24 -11.58 21.41
C ALA A 296 11.66 -12.74 20.58
N ASP A 297 10.62 -12.48 19.78
CA ASP A 297 9.95 -13.49 18.96
C ASP A 297 10.85 -14.03 17.83
N THR A 298 11.81 -13.23 17.35
CA THR A 298 12.76 -13.59 16.28
C THR A 298 14.13 -14.05 16.80
N ALA A 299 14.30 -14.22 18.12
CA ALA A 299 15.60 -14.55 18.73
C ALA A 299 16.18 -15.91 18.28
N ALA A 300 15.33 -16.84 17.84
CA ALA A 300 15.77 -18.11 17.25
C ALA A 300 16.32 -17.96 15.81
N VAL A 301 15.96 -16.88 15.13
CA VAL A 301 16.37 -16.59 13.74
C VAL A 301 17.60 -15.67 13.72
N THR A 302 17.64 -14.65 14.58
CA THR A 302 18.68 -13.63 14.54
C THR A 302 18.89 -12.91 15.88
N ASP A 303 20.10 -12.41 16.08
CA ASP A 303 20.48 -11.49 17.15
C ASP A 303 20.37 -10.00 16.74
N TRP A 304 19.83 -9.73 15.55
CA TRP A 304 19.71 -8.38 14.96
C TRP A 304 21.04 -7.62 14.83
N SER A 305 22.18 -8.31 14.83
CA SER A 305 23.52 -7.69 14.71
C SER A 305 23.75 -6.93 13.40
N PHE A 306 22.88 -7.07 12.41
CA PHE A 306 22.87 -6.27 11.18
C PHE A 306 22.37 -4.83 11.39
N VAL A 307 21.67 -4.56 12.49
CA VAL A 307 21.30 -3.21 12.93
C VAL A 307 22.54 -2.55 13.52
N LYS A 308 23.06 -1.55 12.84
CA LYS A 308 24.28 -0.86 13.27
C LYS A 308 23.93 0.41 14.05
N ALA A 309 24.86 0.83 14.91
CA ALA A 309 24.73 2.09 15.62
C ALA A 309 24.56 3.24 14.62
N GLY A 310 23.59 4.12 14.84
CA GLY A 310 23.24 5.20 13.93
C GLY A 310 22.13 4.87 12.91
N ASP A 311 21.77 3.60 12.73
CA ASP A 311 20.78 3.21 11.70
C ASP A 311 19.38 3.71 12.05
N LEU A 312 18.93 3.51 13.29
CA LEU A 312 17.59 3.88 13.70
C LEU A 312 17.42 5.41 13.78
N GLU A 313 18.49 6.14 14.06
CA GLU A 313 18.54 7.60 13.94
C GLU A 313 18.48 8.07 12.48
N VAL A 314 18.96 7.27 11.51
CA VAL A 314 18.77 7.52 10.07
C VAL A 314 17.34 7.24 9.67
N THR A 315 16.83 6.07 10.00
CA THR A 315 15.47 5.63 9.68
C THR A 315 14.41 6.62 10.17
N SER A 316 14.57 7.17 11.37
CA SER A 316 13.63 8.12 11.98
C SER A 316 13.76 9.58 11.50
N THR A 317 14.35 9.79 10.33
CA THR A 317 14.37 11.13 9.72
C THR A 317 12.93 11.58 9.41
N PRO A 318 12.47 12.77 9.88
CA PRO A 318 11.06 13.16 9.78
C PRO A 318 10.51 13.26 8.35
N ILE A 319 9.30 12.71 8.18
CA ILE A 319 8.49 12.78 6.96
C ILE A 319 7.23 13.63 7.18
N ASP A 320 6.58 14.03 6.08
CA ASP A 320 5.43 14.95 6.12
C ASP A 320 4.08 14.23 6.11
N SER A 321 4.03 13.00 5.61
CA SER A 321 2.82 12.18 5.58
C SER A 321 3.13 10.68 5.53
N LEU A 322 2.19 9.87 6.01
CA LEU A 322 2.21 8.42 5.87
C LEU A 322 1.18 7.98 4.83
N GLY A 323 1.67 7.32 3.78
CA GLY A 323 0.85 6.62 2.80
C GLY A 323 0.41 5.26 3.31
N ILE A 324 -0.88 4.96 3.17
CA ILE A 324 -1.50 3.70 3.58
C ILE A 324 -2.04 2.99 2.35
N ASN A 325 -1.60 1.75 2.17
CA ASN A 325 -2.20 0.83 1.24
C ASN A 325 -3.07 -0.14 2.02
N TYR A 326 -4.34 -0.23 1.65
CA TYR A 326 -5.30 -1.13 2.30
C TYR A 326 -6.15 -1.83 1.24
N TYR A 327 -6.38 -3.12 1.44
CA TYR A 327 -7.17 -3.94 0.54
C TYR A 327 -8.14 -4.85 1.28
N SER A 328 -7.71 -5.45 2.39
CA SER A 328 -8.45 -6.48 3.10
C SER A 328 -7.93 -6.64 4.54
N PRO A 329 -8.78 -7.05 5.51
CA PRO A 329 -8.34 -7.38 6.86
C PRO A 329 -7.72 -8.79 6.90
N SER A 330 -7.08 -9.13 8.02
CA SER A 330 -6.66 -10.50 8.32
C SER A 330 -7.23 -10.96 9.66
N VAL A 331 -7.81 -12.16 9.68
CA VAL A 331 -8.24 -12.83 10.90
C VAL A 331 -7.18 -13.85 11.29
N VAL A 332 -6.65 -13.71 12.50
CA VAL A 332 -5.51 -14.51 12.99
C VAL A 332 -5.84 -15.21 14.30
N SER A 333 -5.26 -16.38 14.50
CA SER A 333 -5.42 -17.18 15.71
C SER A 333 -4.12 -17.88 16.09
N ALA A 334 -4.04 -18.39 17.32
CA ALA A 334 -2.94 -19.25 17.70
C ALA A 334 -2.97 -20.55 16.87
N GLY A 335 -1.82 -20.91 16.28
CA GLY A 335 -1.73 -22.06 15.40
C GLY A 335 -0.39 -22.12 14.68
N SER A 336 -0.39 -22.58 13.44
CA SER A 336 0.80 -22.62 12.58
C SER A 336 0.45 -22.17 11.17
N SER A 337 1.35 -21.44 10.53
CA SER A 337 1.20 -20.96 9.15
C SER A 337 1.83 -21.93 8.15
N GLU A 338 1.46 -21.81 6.88
CA GLU A 338 2.14 -22.58 5.83
C GLU A 338 3.61 -22.17 5.68
N SER A 339 4.45 -23.13 5.29
CA SER A 339 5.88 -22.92 5.04
C SER A 339 6.18 -23.12 3.54
N PRO A 340 7.01 -22.26 2.91
CA PRO A 340 7.72 -21.13 3.50
C PRO A 340 6.77 -19.97 3.86
N SER A 341 6.96 -19.39 5.04
CA SER A 341 6.09 -18.36 5.61
C SER A 341 6.64 -16.96 5.36
N PRO A 342 5.81 -15.94 5.11
CA PRO A 342 6.26 -14.55 5.14
C PRO A 342 6.30 -13.98 6.58
N TRP A 343 6.00 -14.78 7.61
CA TRP A 343 5.84 -14.34 8.99
C TRP A 343 7.01 -14.77 9.87
N ALA A 344 8.21 -14.25 9.57
CA ALA A 344 9.44 -14.62 10.26
C ALA A 344 9.30 -14.53 11.79
N GLY A 345 9.59 -15.64 12.49
CA GLY A 345 9.45 -15.75 13.96
C GLY A 345 8.01 -15.96 14.48
N ALA A 346 7.01 -16.04 13.60
CA ALA A 346 5.61 -16.27 13.97
C ALA A 346 5.01 -17.56 13.36
N GLU A 347 5.75 -18.26 12.50
CA GLU A 347 5.21 -19.36 11.69
C GLU A 347 4.65 -20.54 12.52
N GLU A 348 5.27 -20.85 13.66
CA GLU A 348 4.84 -21.93 14.58
C GLU A 348 3.83 -21.46 15.63
N HIS A 349 3.37 -20.21 15.53
CA HIS A 349 2.53 -19.58 16.55
C HIS A 349 1.22 -19.00 16.01
N VAL A 350 1.07 -18.84 14.70
CA VAL A 350 -0.07 -18.16 14.10
C VAL A 350 -0.68 -18.95 12.95
N ALA A 351 -2.00 -19.08 12.95
CA ALA A 351 -2.78 -19.49 11.80
C ALA A 351 -3.62 -18.32 11.25
N PHE A 352 -3.88 -18.33 9.95
CA PHE A 352 -4.71 -17.35 9.27
C PHE A 352 -6.04 -17.99 8.91
N THR A 353 -7.14 -17.33 9.27
CA THR A 353 -8.49 -17.76 8.91
C THR A 353 -9.05 -16.77 7.90
N PRO A 354 -9.59 -17.23 6.76
CA PRO A 354 -10.27 -16.33 5.84
C PRO A 354 -11.45 -15.64 6.53
N ALA A 355 -11.50 -14.31 6.49
CA ALA A 355 -12.66 -13.59 7.02
C ALA A 355 -13.93 -13.94 6.24
N GLU A 356 -15.09 -13.91 6.90
CA GLU A 356 -16.39 -14.11 6.25
C GLU A 356 -16.75 -12.93 5.33
N GLY A 357 -17.69 -13.13 4.40
CA GLY A 357 -18.24 -12.07 3.56
C GLY A 357 -17.91 -12.19 2.06
N PRO A 358 -18.32 -11.20 1.26
CA PRO A 358 -18.03 -11.16 -0.17
C PRO A 358 -16.53 -11.08 -0.42
N ARG A 359 -16.09 -11.63 -1.56
CA ARG A 359 -14.68 -11.72 -1.94
C ARG A 359 -14.42 -11.08 -3.30
N THR A 360 -13.22 -10.53 -3.43
CA THR A 360 -12.68 -10.06 -4.71
C THR A 360 -12.16 -11.23 -5.56
N ALA A 361 -11.76 -10.99 -6.80
CA ALA A 361 -11.09 -11.99 -7.62
C ALA A 361 -9.71 -12.42 -7.05
N MET A 362 -9.13 -11.69 -6.10
CA MET A 362 -7.94 -12.13 -5.36
C MET A 362 -8.27 -13.15 -4.26
N ASP A 363 -9.54 -13.52 -4.10
CA ASP A 363 -10.09 -14.26 -2.96
C ASP A 363 -9.94 -13.52 -1.62
N TRP A 364 -9.75 -12.20 -1.67
CA TRP A 364 -9.66 -11.36 -0.48
C TRP A 364 -11.05 -10.92 0.00
N PRO A 365 -11.35 -11.01 1.30
CA PRO A 365 -12.59 -10.50 1.86
C PRO A 365 -12.71 -8.99 1.68
N VAL A 366 -13.92 -8.54 1.33
CA VAL A 366 -14.27 -7.12 1.20
C VAL A 366 -14.78 -6.60 2.53
N ASP A 367 -14.02 -5.73 3.17
CA ASP A 367 -14.35 -5.14 4.46
C ASP A 367 -13.78 -3.71 4.56
N ALA A 368 -14.68 -2.72 4.50
CA ALA A 368 -14.32 -1.32 4.64
C ALA A 368 -14.08 -0.89 6.10
N ASP A 369 -14.63 -1.62 7.08
CA ASP A 369 -14.44 -1.28 8.50
C ASP A 369 -12.99 -1.52 8.93
N GLY A 370 -12.29 -2.49 8.33
CA GLY A 370 -10.86 -2.68 8.57
C GLY A 370 -10.01 -1.45 8.18
N LEU A 371 -10.39 -0.72 7.12
CA LEU A 371 -9.73 0.55 6.76
C LEU A 371 -9.99 1.63 7.82
N TYR A 372 -11.24 1.76 8.25
CA TYR A 372 -11.60 2.71 9.31
C TYR A 372 -10.86 2.40 10.62
N GLU A 373 -10.80 1.14 11.04
CA GLU A 373 -10.09 0.70 12.25
C GLU A 373 -8.60 1.04 12.16
N LEU A 374 -7.98 0.77 11.02
CA LEU A 374 -6.58 1.08 10.77
C LEU A 374 -6.30 2.58 10.84
N LEU A 375 -7.11 3.41 10.17
CA LEU A 375 -6.96 4.87 10.17
C LEU A 375 -7.15 5.45 11.59
N THR A 376 -8.12 4.94 12.33
CA THR A 376 -8.41 5.31 13.72
C THR A 376 -7.25 4.94 14.64
N ARG A 377 -6.69 3.73 14.49
CA ARG A 377 -5.49 3.29 15.22
C ARG A 377 -4.31 4.23 14.98
N LEU A 378 -4.06 4.60 13.72
CA LEU A 378 -2.95 5.49 13.38
C LEU A 378 -3.10 6.90 13.94
N ARG A 379 -4.32 7.44 14.02
CA ARG A 379 -4.57 8.72 14.71
C ARG A 379 -4.13 8.64 16.18
N ASP A 380 -4.38 7.53 16.84
CA ASP A 380 -4.10 7.34 18.26
C ASP A 380 -2.61 7.05 18.52
N GLU A 381 -1.96 6.28 17.63
CA GLU A 381 -0.53 5.93 17.73
C GLU A 381 0.40 7.05 17.22
N LEU A 382 0.00 7.78 16.18
CA LEU A 382 0.78 8.81 15.48
C LEU A 382 0.00 10.14 15.39
N PRO A 383 -0.34 10.77 16.54
CA PRO A 383 -1.21 11.94 16.57
C PRO A 383 -0.63 13.11 15.77
N GLY A 384 -1.43 13.66 14.87
CA GLY A 384 -1.09 14.82 14.05
C GLY A 384 -0.28 14.51 12.79
N LEU A 385 0.03 13.24 12.51
CA LEU A 385 0.64 12.83 11.25
C LEU A 385 -0.42 12.80 10.13
N PRO A 386 -0.26 13.57 9.04
CA PRO A 386 -1.16 13.49 7.89
C PRO A 386 -1.13 12.11 7.24
N LEU A 387 -2.31 11.57 6.93
CA LEU A 387 -2.47 10.29 6.26
C LEU A 387 -2.94 10.47 4.81
N LEU A 388 -2.43 9.63 3.92
CA LEU A 388 -2.91 9.49 2.55
C LEU A 388 -3.25 8.02 2.33
N VAL A 389 -4.46 7.70 1.85
CA VAL A 389 -4.73 6.35 1.33
C VAL A 389 -4.08 6.27 -0.05
N THR A 390 -2.84 5.77 -0.12
CA THR A 390 -2.02 5.79 -1.35
C THR A 390 -2.34 4.66 -2.31
N GLU A 391 -3.02 3.61 -1.82
CA GLU A 391 -3.67 2.58 -2.62
C GLU A 391 -4.89 2.01 -1.89
N ASN A 392 -6.00 1.90 -2.61
CA ASN A 392 -7.13 1.05 -2.26
C ASN A 392 -7.89 0.70 -3.54
N GLY A 393 -8.35 -0.55 -3.65
CA GLY A 393 -9.07 -1.03 -4.82
C GLY A 393 -9.30 -2.54 -4.80
N ALA A 394 -9.86 -3.07 -5.87
CA ALA A 394 -10.22 -4.49 -5.93
C ALA A 394 -10.08 -5.07 -7.34
N ALA A 395 -9.65 -6.33 -7.39
CA ALA A 395 -9.72 -7.14 -8.60
C ALA A 395 -11.11 -7.76 -8.75
N TYR A 396 -11.64 -7.71 -9.96
CA TYR A 396 -12.83 -8.46 -10.38
C TYR A 396 -12.59 -9.06 -11.76
N ASP A 397 -13.37 -10.08 -12.13
CA ASP A 397 -13.25 -10.78 -13.41
C ASP A 397 -13.94 -9.99 -14.54
N ASP A 398 -13.44 -8.77 -14.78
CA ASP A 398 -14.01 -7.84 -15.76
C ASP A 398 -13.79 -8.33 -17.21
N TYR A 399 -14.77 -8.05 -18.07
CA TYR A 399 -14.67 -8.29 -19.51
C TYR A 399 -15.33 -7.16 -20.30
N ALA A 400 -14.85 -6.93 -21.53
CA ALA A 400 -15.54 -6.08 -22.48
C ALA A 400 -16.69 -6.85 -23.15
N ASP A 401 -17.89 -6.28 -23.13
CA ASP A 401 -19.06 -6.81 -23.82
C ASP A 401 -18.95 -6.64 -25.36
N PRO A 402 -19.87 -7.19 -26.16
CA PRO A 402 -19.87 -7.03 -27.62
C PRO A 402 -19.92 -5.58 -28.12
N GLU A 403 -20.49 -4.67 -27.31
CA GLU A 403 -20.56 -3.23 -27.55
C GLU A 403 -19.27 -2.49 -27.17
N GLY A 404 -18.31 -3.19 -26.55
CA GLY A 404 -17.02 -2.68 -26.12
C GLY A 404 -17.06 -1.92 -24.79
N GLN A 405 -18.13 -2.06 -24.00
CA GLN A 405 -18.24 -1.51 -22.65
C GLN A 405 -17.78 -2.53 -21.61
N VAL A 406 -17.37 -2.04 -20.44
CA VAL A 406 -16.97 -2.88 -19.31
C VAL A 406 -17.79 -2.46 -18.11
N HIS A 407 -18.65 -3.36 -17.66
CA HIS A 407 -19.55 -3.17 -16.53
C HIS A 407 -18.99 -3.85 -15.29
N ASP A 408 -18.66 -3.08 -14.27
CA ASP A 408 -17.99 -3.54 -13.04
C ASP A 408 -18.64 -3.00 -11.75
N PRO A 409 -19.93 -3.30 -11.52
CA PRO A 409 -20.68 -2.77 -10.38
C PRO A 409 -20.09 -3.21 -9.03
N GLU A 410 -19.44 -4.37 -8.95
CA GLU A 410 -18.78 -4.83 -7.72
C GLU A 410 -17.61 -3.93 -7.34
N ARG A 411 -16.87 -3.39 -8.32
CA ARG A 411 -15.81 -2.42 -8.06
C ARG A 411 -16.37 -1.10 -7.57
N VAL A 412 -17.47 -0.63 -8.14
CA VAL A 412 -18.18 0.57 -7.65
C VAL A 412 -18.60 0.38 -6.19
N ALA A 413 -19.23 -0.75 -5.86
CA ALA A 413 -19.67 -1.04 -4.49
C ALA A 413 -18.50 -1.11 -3.50
N TYR A 414 -17.38 -1.75 -3.90
CA TYR A 414 -16.16 -1.78 -3.09
C TYR A 414 -15.66 -0.37 -2.78
N LEU A 415 -15.52 0.47 -3.82
CA LEU A 415 -14.95 1.82 -3.68
C LEU A 415 -15.87 2.75 -2.87
N ASP A 416 -17.19 2.68 -3.09
CA ASP A 416 -18.17 3.49 -2.35
C ASP A 416 -18.10 3.17 -0.85
N ALA A 417 -18.09 1.88 -0.48
CA ALA A 417 -17.99 1.45 0.91
C ALA A 417 -16.68 1.91 1.59
N HIS A 418 -15.54 1.77 0.90
CA HIS A 418 -14.24 2.16 1.46
C HIS A 418 -14.09 3.68 1.56
N LEU A 419 -14.58 4.46 0.60
CA LEU A 419 -14.65 5.91 0.72
C LEU A 419 -15.60 6.35 1.85
N GLY A 420 -16.72 5.65 2.04
CA GLY A 420 -17.59 5.85 3.21
C GLY A 420 -16.86 5.64 4.53
N ALA A 421 -16.03 4.58 4.64
CA ALA A 421 -15.20 4.32 5.81
C ALA A 421 -14.12 5.39 6.04
N VAL A 422 -13.46 5.88 4.97
CA VAL A 422 -12.52 7.00 5.05
C VAL A 422 -13.23 8.28 5.52
N HIS A 423 -14.39 8.59 4.97
CA HIS A 423 -15.18 9.74 5.41
C HIS A 423 -15.55 9.63 6.89
N ARG A 424 -15.98 8.45 7.35
CA ARG A 424 -16.26 8.20 8.78
C ARG A 424 -15.04 8.45 9.65
N ALA A 425 -13.86 7.99 9.23
CA ALA A 425 -12.61 8.25 9.95
C ALA A 425 -12.28 9.76 10.03
N ILE A 426 -12.51 10.52 8.95
CA ILE A 426 -12.32 11.97 8.92
C ILE A 426 -13.25 12.67 9.91
N GLU A 427 -14.54 12.31 9.93
CA GLU A 427 -15.52 12.85 10.88
C GLU A 427 -15.13 12.52 12.34
N ASP A 428 -14.51 11.36 12.57
CA ASP A 428 -13.96 10.96 13.87
C ASP A 428 -12.56 11.54 14.15
N GLY A 429 -12.13 12.55 13.40
CA GLY A 429 -10.95 13.36 13.67
C GLY A 429 -9.62 12.80 13.14
N VAL A 430 -9.63 11.81 12.26
CA VAL A 430 -8.41 11.35 11.57
C VAL A 430 -8.03 12.34 10.46
N ASP A 431 -6.76 12.78 10.41
CA ASP A 431 -6.24 13.71 9.38
C ASP A 431 -5.93 12.98 8.05
N VAL A 432 -6.96 12.48 7.37
CA VAL A 432 -6.83 11.89 6.03
C VAL A 432 -6.98 12.95 4.95
N ARG A 433 -5.94 13.16 4.15
CA ARG A 433 -5.87 14.26 3.17
C ARG A 433 -6.06 13.85 1.72
N GLY A 434 -6.10 12.54 1.43
CA GLY A 434 -6.24 12.07 0.07
C GLY A 434 -6.52 10.58 -0.06
N TYR A 435 -7.04 10.21 -1.22
CA TYR A 435 -7.35 8.85 -1.62
C TYR A 435 -6.87 8.60 -3.06
N PHE A 436 -6.09 7.56 -3.24
CA PHE A 436 -5.53 7.12 -4.52
C PHE A 436 -6.05 5.73 -4.82
N LEU A 437 -6.88 5.66 -5.87
CA LEU A 437 -7.45 4.41 -6.33
C LEU A 437 -6.36 3.54 -6.97
N TRP A 438 -6.25 2.29 -6.51
CA TRP A 438 -5.49 1.23 -7.18
C TRP A 438 -6.42 0.43 -8.10
N SER A 439 -6.30 0.53 -9.42
CA SER A 439 -5.34 1.35 -10.18
C SER A 439 -6.01 2.08 -11.33
N LEU A 440 -5.28 2.99 -11.97
CA LEU A 440 -5.78 3.65 -13.18
C LEU A 440 -6.08 2.63 -14.29
N LEU A 441 -5.10 1.78 -14.60
CA LEU A 441 -5.13 0.84 -15.72
C LEU A 441 -5.09 -0.59 -15.21
N ASP A 442 -5.80 -1.51 -15.89
CA ASP A 442 -5.45 -2.92 -15.80
C ASP A 442 -3.97 -3.09 -16.17
N ASN A 443 -3.24 -3.89 -15.41
CA ASN A 443 -1.79 -3.92 -15.45
C ASN A 443 -1.24 -5.33 -15.15
N PHE A 444 0.08 -5.49 -15.13
CA PHE A 444 0.73 -6.73 -14.73
C PHE A 444 0.65 -6.90 -13.20
N GLU A 445 -0.21 -7.79 -12.71
CA GLU A 445 -0.45 -8.04 -11.29
C GLU A 445 0.53 -9.09 -10.74
N TRP A 446 1.83 -8.76 -10.81
CA TRP A 446 2.89 -9.49 -10.13
C TRP A 446 2.89 -11.00 -10.44
N ALA A 447 2.84 -11.86 -9.42
CA ALA A 447 2.81 -13.32 -9.58
C ALA A 447 1.58 -13.83 -10.36
N TYR A 448 0.50 -13.04 -10.42
CA TYR A 448 -0.72 -13.37 -11.14
C TYR A 448 -0.70 -12.98 -12.62
N GLY A 449 0.36 -12.30 -13.09
CA GLY A 449 0.47 -11.86 -14.47
C GLY A 449 -0.70 -10.94 -14.85
N TYR A 450 -1.29 -11.14 -16.03
CA TYR A 450 -2.42 -10.34 -16.50
C TYR A 450 -3.80 -10.92 -16.11
N SER A 451 -3.83 -11.92 -15.22
CA SER A 451 -5.07 -12.64 -14.87
C SER A 451 -5.96 -11.91 -13.86
N LYS A 452 -5.48 -10.82 -13.26
CA LYS A 452 -6.19 -10.04 -12.25
C LYS A 452 -6.24 -8.59 -12.68
N ARG A 453 -7.42 -7.99 -12.60
CA ARG A 453 -7.73 -6.67 -13.17
C ARG A 453 -8.17 -5.72 -12.07
N PHE A 454 -7.28 -4.81 -11.67
CA PHE A 454 -7.56 -3.78 -10.66
C PHE A 454 -7.97 -2.43 -11.27
N GLY A 455 -7.78 -2.24 -12.58
CA GLY A 455 -7.92 -0.93 -13.21
C GLY A 455 -9.36 -0.43 -13.20
N ILE A 456 -9.57 0.88 -13.11
CA ILE A 456 -10.84 1.52 -13.52
C ILE A 456 -10.90 1.77 -15.04
N VAL A 457 -9.77 1.61 -15.73
CA VAL A 457 -9.68 1.56 -17.19
C VAL A 457 -9.23 0.17 -17.60
N HIS A 458 -10.06 -0.52 -18.35
CA HIS A 458 -9.72 -1.81 -18.92
C HIS A 458 -8.65 -1.64 -20.00
N VAL A 459 -7.66 -2.54 -20.00
CA VAL A 459 -6.63 -2.63 -21.04
C VAL A 459 -6.78 -3.97 -21.76
N ASP A 460 -7.02 -3.88 -23.07
CA ASP A 460 -6.83 -5.00 -23.98
C ASP A 460 -5.33 -5.09 -24.30
N PHE A 461 -4.61 -6.01 -23.65
CA PHE A 461 -3.16 -6.13 -23.80
C PHE A 461 -2.69 -6.52 -25.22
N ALA A 462 -3.58 -7.08 -26.06
CA ALA A 462 -3.23 -7.43 -27.43
C ALA A 462 -3.30 -6.22 -28.37
N SER A 463 -4.32 -5.37 -28.21
CA SER A 463 -4.49 -4.16 -29.04
C SER A 463 -3.97 -2.87 -28.40
N GLN A 464 -3.65 -2.92 -27.10
CA GLN A 464 -3.31 -1.80 -26.22
C GLN A 464 -4.44 -0.76 -26.11
N ARG A 465 -5.68 -1.11 -26.44
CA ARG A 465 -6.84 -0.23 -26.33
C ARG A 465 -7.25 -0.04 -24.86
N ARG A 466 -7.46 1.22 -24.48
CA ARG A 466 -8.03 1.62 -23.18
C ARG A 466 -9.55 1.77 -23.30
N THR A 467 -10.27 1.18 -22.35
CA THR A 467 -11.74 1.34 -22.23
C THR A 467 -12.09 1.73 -20.79
N PRO A 468 -12.52 2.97 -20.52
CA PRO A 468 -13.01 3.35 -19.19
C PRO A 468 -14.20 2.47 -18.77
N LYS A 469 -14.09 1.82 -17.62
CA LYS A 469 -15.15 0.99 -17.02
C LYS A 469 -16.26 1.87 -16.42
N ASP A 470 -17.35 1.26 -15.93
CA ASP A 470 -18.37 2.00 -15.18
C ASP A 470 -17.78 2.66 -13.92
N SER A 471 -16.86 1.97 -13.24
CA SER A 471 -16.14 2.51 -12.09
C SER A 471 -15.33 3.78 -12.39
N ALA A 472 -14.76 3.93 -13.58
CA ALA A 472 -14.10 5.17 -14.01
C ALA A 472 -15.09 6.34 -14.08
N ARG A 473 -16.26 6.12 -14.68
CA ARG A 473 -17.32 7.13 -14.77
C ARG A 473 -17.85 7.51 -13.39
N TRP A 474 -18.14 6.51 -12.57
CA TRP A 474 -18.58 6.71 -11.19
C TRP A 474 -17.56 7.50 -10.36
N TYR A 475 -16.27 7.17 -10.46
CA TYR A 475 -15.22 7.87 -9.72
C TYR A 475 -15.06 9.32 -10.19
N ALA A 476 -15.19 9.59 -11.49
CA ALA A 476 -15.23 10.97 -11.99
C ALA A 476 -16.39 11.78 -11.40
N GLU A 477 -17.57 11.17 -11.21
CA GLU A 477 -18.70 11.82 -10.55
C GLU A 477 -18.46 12.06 -9.05
N VAL A 478 -17.82 11.11 -8.34
CA VAL A 478 -17.38 11.28 -6.95
C VAL A 478 -16.47 12.49 -6.81
N ILE A 479 -15.49 12.62 -7.70
CA ILE A 479 -14.54 13.74 -7.69
C ILE A 479 -15.26 15.06 -7.98
N ALA A 480 -16.10 15.09 -9.02
CA ALA A 480 -16.83 16.29 -9.42
C ALA A 480 -17.77 16.81 -8.31
N ARG A 481 -18.40 15.91 -7.54
CA ARG A 481 -19.28 16.28 -6.42
C ARG A 481 -18.54 16.49 -5.09
N GLY A 482 -17.30 16.02 -5.00
CA GLY A 482 -16.45 16.10 -3.80
C GLY A 482 -16.84 15.11 -2.70
N GLY A 483 -17.31 13.91 -3.05
CA GLY A 483 -17.66 12.90 -2.05
C GLY A 483 -18.56 11.77 -2.53
N VAL A 484 -18.98 10.89 -1.62
CA VAL A 484 -19.85 9.72 -1.90
C VAL A 484 -21.27 9.94 -1.39
N THR A 485 -22.20 9.05 -1.72
CA THR A 485 -23.58 9.11 -1.22
C THR A 485 -23.76 8.17 -0.04
N ALA A 486 -24.44 8.62 1.01
CA ALA A 486 -24.78 7.76 2.15
C ALA A 486 -25.69 6.61 1.69
N GLU A 487 -25.25 5.38 1.93
CA GLU A 487 -26.10 4.20 1.83
C GLU A 487 -27.21 4.28 2.88
N GLY A 488 -28.41 3.82 2.52
CA GLY A 488 -29.62 3.89 3.35
C GLY A 488 -29.81 2.76 4.34
#